data_AF-A0A7V7MLS4-F1
#
_entry.id   AF-A0A7V7MLS4-F1
#
_cell.length_a   1.000
_cell.length_b   1.000
_cell.length_c   1.000
_cell.angle_alpha   90.00
_cell.angle_beta   90.00
_cell.angle_gamma   90.00
#
_symmetry.space_group_name_H-M   'P 1'
#
loop_
_entity.id
_entity.type
_entity.pdbx_description
1 polymer ?
#
loop_
_entity_poly.entity_id
_entity_poly.type
_entity_poly.pdbx_seq_one_letter_code
_entity_poly.pdbx_strand_id
1 'polypeptide(L)' 'MRDNLSRLVRRNWGHSKKRSWLRLHMWLWLLWRNYVRPITAEGEPPTPGMLLGVTSRRWTAKELFRWRIFSSSYLQ' A
#
# COMPACT_ATOMS: atom_id res chain seq x y z
N MET A 1 -4.16 -16.20 -2.68
CA MET A 1 -3.96 -14.90 -2.00
C MET A 1 -4.75 -13.84 -2.76
N ARG A 2 -5.47 -12.92 -2.09
CA ARG A 2 -6.16 -11.80 -2.77
C ARG A 2 -5.24 -10.58 -2.81
N ASP A 3 -4.52 -10.42 -3.90
CA ASP A 3 -3.86 -9.19 -4.28
C ASP A 3 -4.92 -8.29 -4.94
N ASN A 4 -5.27 -7.15 -4.31
CA ASN A 4 -6.23 -6.19 -4.88
C ASN A 4 -5.59 -5.41 -6.06
N LEU A 5 -4.83 -6.11 -6.91
CA LEU A 5 -3.99 -5.60 -7.99
C LEU A 5 -4.51 -6.01 -9.37
N SER A 6 -5.67 -6.65 -9.49
CA SER A 6 -6.25 -7.07 -10.77
C SER A 6 -6.47 -5.92 -11.77
N ARG A 7 -6.50 -4.67 -11.28
CA ARG A 7 -6.59 -3.44 -12.10
C ARG A 7 -5.31 -3.11 -12.86
N LEU A 8 -4.18 -3.77 -12.56
CA LEU A 8 -2.89 -3.56 -13.22
C LEU A 8 -2.75 -4.29 -14.58
N VAL A 9 -3.66 -5.23 -14.88
CA VAL A 9 -3.47 -6.18 -16.00
C VAL A 9 -4.08 -5.70 -17.33
N ARG A 10 -4.95 -4.68 -17.33
CA ARG A 10 -5.62 -4.20 -18.57
C ARG A 10 -4.83 -3.07 -19.25
N ARG A 11 -3.94 -3.43 -20.18
CA ARG A 11 -3.23 -2.49 -21.05
C ARG A 11 -4.16 -2.02 -22.20
N ASN A 12 -4.83 -0.89 -22.02
CA ASN A 12 -5.43 -0.13 -23.12
C ASN A 12 -5.04 1.35 -23.03
N TRP A 13 -5.35 2.14 -24.06
CA TRP A 13 -4.90 3.54 -24.16
C TRP A 13 -5.43 4.46 -23.03
N GLY A 14 -6.55 4.09 -22.37
CA GLY A 14 -7.06 4.75 -21.17
C GLY A 14 -6.23 4.50 -19.90
N HIS A 15 -5.25 3.59 -19.95
CA HIS A 15 -4.41 3.17 -18.84
C HIS A 15 -3.22 4.11 -18.60
N SER A 16 -2.65 4.71 -19.66
CA SER A 16 -1.52 5.65 -19.60
C SER A 16 -1.86 6.87 -18.72
N LYS A 17 -3.10 7.37 -18.84
CA LYS A 17 -3.63 8.49 -18.04
C LYS A 17 -3.84 8.14 -16.56
N LYS A 18 -3.76 6.86 -16.19
CA LYS A 18 -3.92 6.36 -14.81
C LYS A 18 -2.65 5.75 -14.23
N ARG A 19 -1.50 5.77 -14.93
CA ARG A 19 -0.25 5.14 -14.47
C ARG A 19 0.21 5.67 -13.10
N SER A 20 0.14 6.98 -12.89
CA SER A 20 0.45 7.61 -11.59
C SER A 20 -0.49 7.12 -10.48
N TRP A 21 -1.80 7.10 -10.75
CA TRP A 21 -2.83 6.60 -9.83
C TRP A 21 -2.69 5.10 -9.53
N LEU A 22 -2.33 4.29 -10.52
CA LEU A 22 -2.07 2.86 -10.33
C LEU A 22 -0.81 2.62 -9.52
N ARG A 23 0.24 3.41 -9.75
CA ARG A 23 1.45 3.38 -8.92
C ARG A 23 1.12 3.75 -7.47
N LEU A 24 0.33 4.80 -7.26
CA LEU A 24 -0.15 5.17 -5.93
C LEU A 24 -0.97 4.04 -5.29
N HIS A 25 -1.89 3.42 -6.03
CA HIS A 25 -2.67 2.28 -5.57
C HIS A 25 -1.77 1.10 -5.15
N MET A 26 -0.73 0.79 -5.92
CA MET A 26 0.24 -0.24 -5.55
C MET A 26 0.97 0.10 -4.26
N TRP A 27 1.44 1.34 -4.10
CA TRP A 27 2.10 1.78 -2.87
C TRP A 27 1.17 1.71 -1.66
N LEU A 28 -0.07 2.18 -1.80
CA LEU A 28 -1.08 2.10 -0.75
C LEU A 28 -1.37 0.64 -0.37
N TRP A 29 -1.48 -0.24 -1.36
CA TRP A 29 -1.65 -1.67 -1.11
C TRP A 29 -0.46 -2.26 -0.34
N LEU A 30 0.77 -1.95 -0.76
CA LEU A 30 2.00 -2.47 -0.13
C LEU A 30 2.09 -1.99 1.31
N LEU A 31 1.85 -0.70 1.55
CA LEU A 31 1.88 -0.13 2.89
C LEU A 31 0.79 -0.76 3.77
N TRP A 32 -0.44 -0.83 3.29
CA TRP A 32 -1.54 -1.44 4.05
C TRP A 32 -1.24 -2.90 4.38
N ARG A 33 -0.78 -3.70 3.41
CA ARG A 33 -0.53 -5.14 3.59
C ARG A 33 0.64 -5.44 4.53
N ASN A 34 1.65 -4.57 4.60
CA ASN A 34 2.83 -4.80 5.44
C ASN A 34 2.70 -4.19 6.84
N TYR A 35 1.97 -3.08 7.00
CA TYR A 35 1.96 -2.33 8.26
C TYR A 35 0.61 -2.30 8.98
N VAL A 36 -0.51 -2.51 8.27
CA VAL A 36 -1.87 -2.43 8.84
C VAL A 36 -2.53 -3.80 8.89
N ARG A 37 -2.49 -4.56 7.79
CA ARG A 37 -3.16 -5.85 7.70
C ARG A 37 -2.38 -6.92 8.46
N PRO A 38 -3.02 -7.65 9.39
CA PRO A 38 -2.42 -8.83 9.98
C PRO A 38 -2.18 -9.95 8.95
N ILE A 39 -1.24 -10.84 9.26
CA ILE A 39 -0.94 -12.01 8.43
C ILE A 39 -2.09 -13.03 8.49
N THR A 40 -2.51 -13.37 9.71
CA THR A 40 -3.63 -14.29 10.01
C THR A 40 -4.86 -13.54 10.52
N ALA A 41 -6.03 -14.17 10.50
CA ALA A 41 -7.30 -13.57 10.93
C ALA A 41 -7.61 -13.81 12.43
N GLU A 42 -6.87 -14.70 13.09
CA GLU A 42 -7.11 -15.13 14.46
C GLU A 42 -6.22 -14.39 15.45
N GLY A 43 -6.82 -13.88 16.54
CA GLY A 43 -6.13 -13.19 17.63
C GLY A 43 -5.68 -11.77 17.28
N GLU A 44 -4.54 -11.34 17.85
CA GLU A 44 -3.88 -10.08 17.51
C GLU A 44 -2.53 -10.31 16.77
N PRO A 45 -2.55 -10.88 15.56
CA PRO A 45 -1.35 -11.41 14.93
C PRO A 45 -0.43 -10.33 14.35
N PRO A 46 0.89 -10.56 14.33
CA PRO A 46 1.85 -9.59 13.82
C PRO A 46 1.59 -9.29 12.33
N THR A 47 1.94 -8.09 11.92
CA THR A 47 2.01 -7.75 10.49
C THR A 47 3.37 -8.19 9.93
N PRO A 48 3.53 -8.30 8.60
CA PRO A 48 4.82 -8.60 8.00
C PRO A 48 5.93 -7.64 8.43
N GLY A 49 5.62 -6.33 8.55
CA GLY A 49 6.57 -5.33 9.02
C GLY A 49 7.00 -5.52 10.48
N MET A 50 6.13 -6.11 11.32
CA MET A 50 6.49 -6.48 12.68
C MET A 50 7.39 -7.71 12.73
N LEU A 51 7.08 -8.75 11.95
CA LEU A 51 7.92 -9.95 11.89
C LEU A 51 9.34 -9.66 11.39
N LEU A 52 9.47 -8.72 10.46
CA LEU A 52 10.77 -8.28 9.94
C LEU A 52 11.47 -7.24 10.82
N GLY A 53 10.88 -6.86 11.96
CA GLY A 53 11.47 -5.88 12.88
C GLY A 53 11.49 -4.43 12.37
N VAL A 54 10.78 -4.12 11.28
CA VAL A 54 10.72 -2.76 10.69
C VAL A 54 9.85 -1.82 11.54
N THR A 55 8.86 -2.38 12.24
CA THR A 55 8.03 -1.65 13.20
C THR A 55 7.78 -2.51 14.44
N SER A 56 7.77 -1.89 15.61
CA SER A 56 7.46 -2.59 16.88
C SER A 56 5.96 -2.79 17.09
N ARG A 57 5.12 -2.06 16.37
CA ARG A 57 3.66 -2.11 16.51
C ARG A 57 2.94 -2.05 15.16
N ARG A 58 1.69 -2.53 15.17
CA ARG A 58 0.76 -2.41 14.05
C ARG A 58 0.36 -0.95 13.86
N TRP A 59 0.30 -0.51 12.61
CA TRP A 59 -0.18 0.82 12.26
C TRP A 59 -1.69 0.82 12.08
N THR A 60 -2.32 1.93 12.45
CA THR A 60 -3.71 2.21 12.09
C THR A 60 -3.81 2.77 10.68
N ALA A 61 -5.00 2.69 10.06
CA ALA A 61 -5.24 3.33 8.77
C ALA A 61 -4.97 4.85 8.83
N LYS A 62 -5.33 5.50 9.95
CA LYS A 62 -5.07 6.93 10.17
C LYS A 62 -3.57 7.25 10.14
N GLU A 63 -2.75 6.41 10.77
CA GLU A 63 -1.29 6.57 10.76
C GLU A 63 -0.70 6.34 9.37
N LEU A 64 -1.21 5.34 8.63
CA LEU A 64 -0.81 5.08 7.25
C LEU A 64 -0.99 6.33 6.36
N PHE A 65 -2.15 6.98 6.46
CA PHE A 65 -2.49 8.17 5.67
C PHE A 65 -1.95 9.48 6.26
N ARG A 66 -1.36 9.46 7.45
CA ARG A 66 -0.71 10.64 8.05
C ARG A 66 0.48 11.10 7.21
N TRP A 67 1.14 10.16 6.54
CA TRP A 67 2.29 10.41 5.70
C TRP A 67 1.83 11.03 4.38
N ARG A 68 1.85 12.36 4.33
CA ARG A 68 1.60 13.11 3.10
C ARG A 68 2.88 13.08 2.27
N ILE A 69 2.99 12.11 1.37
CA ILE A 69 4.06 12.11 0.36
C ILE A 69 3.73 13.26 -0.60
N PHE A 70 4.35 14.41 -0.40
CA PHE A 70 4.37 15.45 -1.41
C PHE A 70 5.08 14.87 -2.63
N SER A 71 4.32 14.53 -3.67
CA SER A 71 4.91 14.21 -4.97
C SER A 71 5.50 15.52 -5.49
N SER A 72 6.78 15.77 -5.20
CA SER A 72 7.56 16.81 -5.87
C SER A 72 7.73 16.37 -7.32
N SER A 73 6.77 16.71 -8.17
CA SER A 73 6.77 16.35 -9.59
C SER A 73 5.95 17.36 -10.40
N TYR A 74 6.23 18.66 -10.22
CA TYR A 74 5.77 19.74 -11.11
C TYR A 74 6.76 20.93 -11.14
N LEU A 75 8.08 20.67 -11.02
CA LEU A 75 9.13 21.66 -11.29
C LEU A 75 10.33 20.95 -11.93
N GLN A 76 10.20 20.63 -13.22
CA GLN A 76 11.29 20.64 -14.21
C GLN A 76 10.67 20.59 -15.60
#